data_AF-A0A8S0TEG5-F1
#
_entry.id   AF-A0A8S0TEG5-F1
#
_cell.length_a   1.000
_cell.length_b   1.000
_cell.length_c   1.000
_cell.angle_alpha   90.00
_cell.angle_beta   90.00
_cell.angle_gamma   90.00
#
_symmetry.space_group_name_H-M   'P 1'
#
loop_
_entity.id
_entity.type
_entity.pdbx_description
1 polymer ?
#
loop_
_entity_poly.entity_id
_entity_poly.type
_entity_poly.pdbx_seq_one_letter_code
_entity_poly.pdbx_strand_id
1 'polypeptide(L)'
;MVAISRQPSVIFIDEVKRIYIPLQDANARRLLFKDKLKGSFSLPVRELEKLVQETEGYSGSDLQALCEEAARIPIRELGTNILTVNAN
;
A
#
# COMPACT_ATOMS: atom_id res chain seq x y z
N MET A 1 -17.02 -11.22 -5.90
CA MET A 1 -16.53 -11.01 -4.52
C MET A 1 -15.20 -11.75 -4.40
N VAL A 2 -14.07 -11.08 -4.62
CA VAL A 2 -12.74 -11.70 -4.48
C VAL A 2 -12.41 -11.67 -3.00
N ALA A 3 -12.42 -12.84 -2.35
CA ALA A 3 -12.05 -12.98 -0.95
C ALA A 3 -10.53 -12.82 -0.83
N ILE A 4 -10.08 -11.70 -0.26
CA ILE A 4 -8.67 -11.46 0.06
C ILE A 4 -8.41 -12.15 1.41
N SER A 5 -8.16 -13.46 1.35
CA SER A 5 -7.76 -14.26 2.51
C SER A 5 -6.26 -14.12 2.77
N ARG A 6 -5.90 -14.04 4.05
CA ARG A 6 -4.52 -13.95 4.54
C ARG A 6 -3.75 -15.26 4.30
N GLN A 7 -3.25 -15.48 3.07
CA GLN A 7 -2.42 -16.59 2.53
C GLN A 7 -3.19 -17.64 1.69
N PRO A 8 -2.60 -18.29 0.66
CA PRO A 8 -1.72 -17.84 -0.42
C PRO A 8 -2.49 -17.56 -1.73
N SER A 9 -1.88 -16.76 -2.58
CA SER A 9 -2.43 -16.10 -3.77
C SER A 9 -2.64 -17.01 -4.98
N VAL A 10 -3.76 -17.72 -5.01
CA VAL A 10 -4.30 -18.36 -6.22
C VAL A 10 -5.47 -17.52 -6.71
N ILE A 11 -5.31 -16.84 -7.85
CA ILE A 11 -6.41 -16.17 -8.53
C ILE A 11 -6.98 -17.13 -9.58
N PHE A 12 -8.29 -17.37 -9.49
CA PHE A 12 -9.04 -18.17 -10.45
C PHE A 12 -9.47 -17.25 -11.60
N ILE A 13 -9.00 -17.54 -12.82
CA ILE A 13 -9.45 -16.81 -14.02
C ILE A 13 -10.65 -17.51 -14.66
N ASP A 14 -10.70 -18.85 -14.61
CA ASP A 14 -11.83 -19.70 -15.04
C ASP A 14 -11.96 -20.93 -14.12
N GLU A 15 -13.08 -21.67 -14.14
CA GLU A 15 -13.32 -22.89 -13.32
C GLU A 15 -12.22 -23.97 -13.45
N VAL A 16 -11.39 -23.89 -14.49
CA VAL A 16 -10.34 -24.88 -14.80
C VAL A 16 -8.92 -24.28 -14.73
N LYS A 17 -8.77 -22.95 -14.67
CA LYS A 17 -7.46 -22.28 -14.71
C LYS A 17 -7.15 -21.55 -13.40
N ARG A 18 -6.18 -22.11 -12.68
CA ARG A 18 -5.59 -21.52 -11.48
C ARG A 18 -4.26 -20.88 -11.85
N ILE A 19 -4.13 -19.57 -11.65
CA ILE A 19 -2.84 -18.89 -11.74
C ILE A 19 -2.34 -18.63 -10.32
N TYR A 20 -1.17 -19.17 -10.02
CA TYR A 20 -0.45 -18.81 -8.82
C TYR A 20 0.25 -17.47 -9.04
N ILE A 21 -0.04 -16.50 -8.18
CA ILE A 21 0.63 -15.21 -8.16
C ILE A 21 1.50 -15.18 -6.91
N PRO A 22 2.83 -15.17 -7.02
CA PRO A 22 3.68 -15.08 -5.85
C PRO A 22 3.49 -13.73 -5.15
N LEU A 23 3.76 -13.71 -3.85
CA LEU A 23 3.87 -12.46 -3.10
C LEU A 23 5.01 -11.60 -3.66
N GLN A 24 4.86 -10.28 -3.51
CA GLN A 24 5.87 -9.32 -3.96
C GLN A 24 7.14 -9.45 -3.12
N ASP A 25 8.29 -9.49 -3.79
CA ASP A 25 9.58 -9.45 -3.10
C ASP A 25 9.84 -8.06 -2.46
N ALA A 26 10.88 -7.96 -1.64
CA ALA A 26 11.24 -6.71 -0.97
C ALA A 26 11.52 -5.56 -1.97
N ASN A 27 12.07 -5.85 -3.15
CA ASN A 27 12.38 -4.84 -4.16
C ASN A 27 11.11 -4.29 -4.81
N ALA A 28 10.14 -5.16 -5.11
CA ALA A 28 8.84 -4.80 -5.64
C ALA A 28 8.07 -3.95 -4.63
N ARG A 29 8.07 -4.31 -3.34
CA ARG A 29 7.50 -3.49 -2.26
C ARG A 29 8.18 -2.11 -2.17
N ARG A 30 9.52 -2.07 -2.24
CA ARG A 30 10.27 -0.80 -2.27
C ARG A 30 9.90 0.07 -3.46
N LEU A 31 9.73 -0.52 -4.64
CA LEU A 31 9.33 0.19 -5.85
C LEU A 31 7.92 0.76 -5.72
N LEU A 32 6.99 -0.03 -5.17
CA LEU A 32 5.62 0.36 -4.89
C LEU A 32 5.58 1.57 -3.95
N PHE A 33 6.30 1.51 -2.83
CA PHE A 33 6.38 2.66 -1.91
C PHE A 33 6.98 3.88 -2.58
N LYS A 34 8.09 3.73 -3.32
CA LYS A 34 8.68 4.84 -4.06
C LYS A 34 7.69 5.47 -5.04
N ASP A 35 6.92 4.66 -5.75
CA ASP A 35 5.95 5.16 -6.71
C ASP A 35 4.78 5.88 -6.04
N LYS A 36 4.25 5.33 -4.94
CA LYS A 36 3.18 5.96 -4.14
C LYS A 36 3.62 7.25 -3.46
N LEU A 37 4.91 7.39 -3.15
CA LEU A 37 5.47 8.58 -2.51
C LEU A 37 5.86 9.67 -3.51
N LYS A 38 6.01 9.36 -4.81
CA LYS A 38 6.34 10.36 -5.84
C LYS A 38 5.35 11.53 -5.80
N GLY A 39 5.88 12.74 -5.73
CA GLY A 39 5.12 13.98 -5.86
C GLY A 39 4.57 14.57 -4.56
N SER A 40 4.23 13.74 -3.55
CA SER A 40 3.59 14.23 -2.32
C SER A 40 4.53 14.28 -1.12
N PHE A 41 5.39 13.27 -0.92
CA PHE A 41 6.24 13.15 0.28
C PHE A 41 7.53 12.39 -0.02
N SER A 42 8.65 12.81 0.58
CA SER A 42 9.91 12.07 0.51
C SER A 42 10.22 11.46 1.87
N LEU A 43 10.26 10.13 1.95
CA LEU A 43 10.73 9.42 3.14
C LEU A 43 12.26 9.25 3.07
N PRO A 44 12.97 9.39 4.21
CA PRO A 44 14.39 9.04 4.26
C PRO A 44 14.57 7.55 3.97
N VAL A 45 15.68 7.21 3.32
CA VAL A 45 15.97 5.84 2.87
C VAL A 45 15.83 4.82 4.00
N ARG A 46 16.29 5.16 5.21
CA ARG A 46 16.19 4.29 6.40
C ARG A 46 14.73 3.92 6.74
N GLU A 47 13.81 4.88 6.67
CA GLU A 47 12.39 4.63 6.98
C GLU A 47 11.73 3.81 5.88
N LEU A 48 12.07 4.08 4.62
CA LEU A 48 11.61 3.27 3.49
C LEU A 48 12.04 1.81 3.65
N GLU A 49 13.28 1.55 4.05
CA GLU A 49 13.77 0.18 4.31
C GLU A 49 13.02 -0.48 5.47
N LYS A 50 12.76 0.26 6.54
CA LYS A 50 11.99 -0.23 7.68
C LYS A 50 10.58 -0.64 7.24
N LEU A 51 9.90 0.18 6.44
CA LEU A 51 8.57 -0.16 5.90
C LEU A 51 8.59 -1.42 5.03
N VAL A 52 9.62 -1.59 4.19
CA VAL A 52 9.77 -2.79 3.34
C VAL A 52 9.96 -4.06 4.16
N GLN A 53 10.69 -3.97 5.28
CA GLN A 53 10.86 -5.08 6.23
C GLN A 53 9.57 -5.37 7.02
N GLU A 54 8.92 -4.35 7.57
CA GLU A 54 7.71 -4.52 8.40
C GLU A 54 6.50 -5.01 7.59
N THR A 55 6.50 -4.79 6.28
CA THR A 55 5.42 -5.24 5.37
C THR A 55 5.75 -6.53 4.63
N GLU A 56 6.67 -7.33 5.15
CA GLU A 56 6.90 -8.68 4.64
C GLU A 56 5.64 -9.54 4.73
N GLY A 57 5.33 -10.24 3.65
CA GLY A 57 4.12 -11.09 3.55
C GLY A 57 2.83 -10.35 3.18
N TYR A 58 2.86 -9.02 3.02
CA TYR A 58 1.69 -8.26 2.58
C TYR A 58 1.45 -8.47 1.08
N SER A 59 0.18 -8.62 0.69
CA SER A 59 -0.19 -8.61 -0.73
C SER A 59 -0.10 -7.19 -1.31
N GLY A 60 -0.04 -7.06 -2.64
CA GLY A 60 -0.08 -5.75 -3.28
C GLY A 60 -1.32 -4.94 -2.93
N SER A 61 -2.47 -5.59 -2.74
CA SER A 61 -3.72 -4.97 -2.32
C SER A 61 -3.66 -4.48 -0.86
N ASP A 62 -3.04 -5.25 0.04
CA ASP A 62 -2.85 -4.83 1.43
C ASP A 62 -1.94 -3.60 1.52
N LEU A 63 -0.85 -3.58 0.74
CA LEU A 63 0.05 -2.43 0.67
C LEU A 63 -0.66 -1.19 0.13
N GLN A 64 -1.52 -1.37 -0.87
CA GLN A 64 -2.30 -0.27 -1.42
C GLN A 64 -3.29 0.29 -0.40
N ALA A 65 -4.06 -0.56 0.28
CA ALA A 65 -5.00 -0.14 1.32
C ALA A 65 -4.27 0.55 2.48
N LEU A 66 -3.08 0.06 2.86
CA LEU A 66 -2.24 0.68 3.89
C LEU A 66 -1.85 2.11 3.50
N CYS A 67 -1.37 2.33 2.27
CA CYS A 67 -1.02 3.66 1.80
C CYS A 67 -2.23 4.60 1.71
N GLU A 68 -3.39 4.09 1.28
CA GLU A 68 -4.62 4.86 1.21
C GLU A 68 -5.12 5.29 2.60
N GLU A 69 -5.06 4.41 3.60
CA GLU A 69 -5.42 4.77 4.97
C GLU A 69 -4.43 5.77 5.55
N ALA A 70 -3.12 5.57 5.34
CA ALA A 70 -2.08 6.50 5.80
C ALA A 70 -2.25 7.91 5.20
N ALA A 71 -2.60 8.01 3.91
CA ALA A 71 -2.85 9.28 3.25
C ALA A 71 -4.09 10.03 3.78
N ARG A 72 -5.02 9.33 4.44
CA ARG A 72 -6.22 9.94 5.05
C ARG A 72 -5.98 10.46 6.46
N ILE A 73 -4.91 10.05 7.13
CA ILE A 73 -4.59 10.50 8.50
C ILE A 73 -4.49 12.03 8.58
N PRO A 74 -3.74 12.74 7.72
CA PRO A 74 -3.63 14.20 7.80
C PRO A 74 -4.98 14.91 7.65
N ILE A 75 -5.87 14.37 6.81
CA ILE A 75 -7.22 14.90 6.61
C ILE A 75 -8.06 14.73 7.89
N ARG A 76 -7.95 13.58 8.56
CA ARG A 76 -8.65 13.31 9.83
C ARG A 76 -8.15 14.22 10.95
N GLU A 77 -6.84 14.50 11.00
CA GLU A 77 -6.22 15.39 12.00
C GLU A 77 -6.64 16.86 11.84
N LEU A 78 -6.90 17.30 10.60
CA LEU A 78 -7.36 18.67 10.33
C LEU A 78 -8.77 18.96 10.88
N GLY A 79 -9.63 17.95 11.04
CA GLY A 79 -10.95 18.09 11.68
C GLY A 79 -11.77 19.26 11.14
N THR A 80 -12.24 20.15 12.03
CA THR A 80 -13.02 21.37 11.67
C THR A 80 -12.18 22.45 11.00
N ASN A 81 -10.85 22.40 11.10
CA ASN A 81 -9.95 23.40 10.49
C ASN A 81 -9.83 23.22 8.98
N ILE A 82 -10.38 22.15 8.40
CA ILE A 82 -10.41 21.96 6.94
C ILE A 82 -11.15 23.09 6.20
N LEU A 83 -12.06 23.79 6.88
CA LEU A 83 -12.79 24.95 6.33
C LEU A 83 -11.95 26.24 6.31
N THR A 84 -10.84 26.27 7.04
CA THR A 84 -10.00 27.47 7.23
C THR A 84 -8.63 27.36 6.60
N VAL A 85 -8.22 26.17 6.13
CA VAL A 85 -6.95 25.98 5.43
C VAL A 85 -7.04 26.48 4.00
N ASN A 86 -6.22 27.48 3.66
CA ASN A 86 -6.10 27.97 2.30
C ASN A 86 -5.04 27.12 1.57
N ALA A 87 -5.39 26.55 0.42
CA ALA A 87 -4.42 25.83 -0.40
C ALA A 87 -3.46 26.85 -1.03
N ASN A 88 -2.20 26.80 -0.60
CA ASN A 88 -1.11 27.64 -1.13
C ASN A 88 -0.56 27.07 -2.43
#